data_AF-A0A7J3WFZ1-F1
#
_entry.id   AF-A0A7J3WFZ1-F1
#
_cell.length_a   1.000
_cell.length_b   1.000
_cell.length_c   1.000
_cell.angle_alpha   90.00
_cell.angle_beta   90.00
_cell.angle_gamma   90.00
#
_symmetry.space_group_name_H-M   'P 1'
#
loop_
_entity.id
_entity.type
_entity.pdbx_description
1 polymer ?
#
loop_
_entity_poly.entity_id
_entity_poly.type
_entity_poly.pdbx_seq_one_letter_code
_entity_poly.pdbx_strand_id
1 'polypeptide(L)'
;MVYAFDISLEVEEKHYNDFTAGKGSLPEFFEKLLEGVSGPLLEPGSVAGGSHPLQGFVADLKRVSRADGRVRISLNIDAVWEHNVGTFYNNYLDDSFDALTERGWSFNIIEDKFPDAITYEASKDGCTVRISVQKRDLKYPQNKKSYLPQVDYGRCVFCGFCVDACPFYALEMTPDVELSSISRQGLVYNPFMLAGKKVSTNPPSTNPIDAIYGWLRAKLGQ
;
A
#
# COMPACT_ATOMS: atom_id res chain seq x y z
N MET A 1 -8.16 -10.96 1.41
CA MET A 1 -6.84 -11.00 2.07
C MET A 1 -6.19 -9.65 1.84
N VAL A 2 -5.61 -9.05 2.87
CA VAL A 2 -4.76 -7.86 2.72
C VAL A 2 -3.37 -8.39 2.38
N TYR A 3 -2.76 -7.87 1.33
CA TYR A 3 -1.40 -8.19 0.92
C TYR A 3 -0.47 -7.02 1.25
N ALA A 4 0.80 -7.34 1.43
CA ALA A 4 1.85 -6.35 1.53
C ALA A 4 2.52 -6.20 0.17
N PHE A 5 2.87 -4.99 -0.21
CA PHE A 5 3.60 -4.69 -1.43
C PHE A 5 4.86 -3.90 -1.14
N ASP A 6 5.89 -4.19 -1.93
CA ASP A 6 7.11 -3.41 -2.07
C ASP A 6 7.10 -2.70 -3.41
N ILE A 7 7.64 -1.48 -3.40
CA ILE A 7 7.76 -0.66 -4.60
C ILE A 7 9.23 -0.35 -4.79
N SER A 8 9.71 -0.64 -6.00
CA SER A 8 11.09 -0.35 -6.37
C SER A 8 11.15 0.27 -7.75
N LEU A 9 12.06 1.23 -7.90
CA LEU A 9 12.40 1.84 -9.17
C LEU A 9 13.74 1.30 -9.65
N GLU A 10 13.83 0.97 -10.94
CA GLU A 10 15.11 0.69 -11.60
C GLU A 10 15.35 1.70 -12.70
N VAL A 11 16.51 2.36 -12.64
CA VAL A 11 16.96 3.33 -13.63
C VAL A 11 18.39 3.01 -14.06
N GLU A 12 18.78 3.42 -15.25
CA GLU A 12 20.18 3.31 -15.66
C GLU A 12 21.08 4.21 -14.82
N GLU A 13 22.31 3.77 -14.56
CA GLU A 13 23.26 4.47 -13.71
C GLU A 13 23.57 5.90 -14.19
N LYS A 14 23.59 6.11 -15.51
CA LYS A 14 23.76 7.45 -16.11
C LYS A 14 22.67 8.41 -15.64
N HIS A 15 21.40 8.02 -15.77
CA HIS A 15 20.26 8.87 -15.41
C HIS A 15 20.15 9.07 -13.90
N TYR A 16 20.54 8.07 -13.10
CA TYR A 16 20.65 8.24 -11.65
C TYR A 16 21.70 9.29 -11.25
N ASN A 17 22.87 9.28 -11.89
CA ASN A 17 23.91 10.26 -11.61
C ASN A 17 23.46 11.68 -12.01
N ASP A 18 22.77 11.83 -13.14
CA ASP A 18 22.18 13.11 -13.55
C ASP A 18 21.16 13.62 -12.50
N PHE A 19 20.33 12.72 -11.98
CA PHE A 19 19.39 13.02 -10.89
C PHE A 19 20.10 13.49 -9.62
N THR A 20 21.17 12.81 -9.17
CA THR A 20 21.93 13.25 -7.98
C THR A 20 22.61 14.61 -8.17
N ALA A 21 22.85 15.02 -9.43
CA ALA A 21 23.37 16.33 -9.79
C ALA A 21 22.27 17.38 -10.03
N GLY A 22 20.98 17.03 -9.84
CA GLY A 22 19.84 17.93 -10.04
C GLY A 22 19.52 18.21 -11.51
N LYS A 23 19.84 17.29 -12.42
CA LYS A 23 19.65 17.44 -13.88
C LYS A 23 18.75 16.34 -14.45
N GLY A 24 18.25 16.58 -15.66
CA GLY A 24 17.42 15.63 -16.40
C GLY A 24 15.94 15.66 -16.02
N SER A 25 15.17 14.72 -16.56
CA SER A 25 13.72 14.56 -16.30
C SER A 25 13.42 13.72 -15.05
N LEU A 26 14.42 13.04 -14.48
CA LEU A 26 14.23 12.15 -13.35
C LEU A 26 13.82 12.88 -12.03
N PRO A 27 14.29 14.10 -11.72
CA PRO A 27 13.83 14.84 -10.54
C PRO A 27 12.32 15.08 -10.48
N GLU A 28 11.71 15.55 -11.57
CA GLU A 28 10.24 15.76 -11.64
C GLU A 28 9.47 14.44 -11.52
N PHE A 29 10.03 13.36 -12.06
CA PHE A 29 9.45 12.02 -11.98
C PHE A 29 9.39 11.55 -10.54
N PHE A 30 10.52 11.64 -9.82
CA PHE A 30 10.57 11.29 -8.41
C PHE A 30 9.66 12.16 -7.57
N GLU A 31 9.65 13.47 -7.78
CA GLU A 31 8.79 14.39 -7.03
C GLU A 31 7.32 13.96 -7.14
N LYS A 32 6.78 13.78 -8.35
CA LYS A 32 5.37 13.42 -8.54
C LYS A 32 5.03 12.01 -8.11
N LEU A 33 5.94 11.06 -8.31
CA LEU A 33 5.73 9.72 -7.81
C LEU A 33 5.73 9.70 -6.27
N LEU A 34 6.64 10.45 -5.65
CA LEU A 34 6.74 10.54 -4.19
C LEU A 34 5.52 11.24 -3.58
N GLU A 35 4.97 12.27 -4.22
CA GLU A 35 3.72 12.90 -3.78
C GLU A 35 2.56 11.89 -3.69
N GLY A 36 2.35 11.05 -4.70
CA GLY A 36 1.25 10.06 -4.69
C GLY A 36 1.41 8.96 -3.65
N VAL A 37 2.65 8.51 -3.43
CA VAL A 37 2.91 7.44 -2.45
C VAL A 37 3.04 7.91 -1.00
N SER A 38 3.45 9.16 -0.78
CA SER A 38 3.65 9.73 0.56
C SER A 38 2.49 10.61 1.03
N GLY A 39 1.61 11.02 0.11
CA GLY A 39 0.42 11.78 0.45
C GLY A 39 -0.52 11.00 1.38
N PRO A 40 -1.11 11.63 2.41
CA PRO A 40 -2.22 11.03 3.13
C PRO A 40 -3.43 10.96 2.19
N LEU A 41 -3.86 9.76 1.83
CA LEU A 41 -5.01 9.56 0.94
C LEU A 41 -6.37 9.77 1.65
N LEU A 42 -6.35 10.09 2.95
CA LEU A 42 -7.53 10.39 3.74
C LEU A 42 -7.33 11.71 4.49
N GLU A 43 -8.20 12.70 4.21
CA GLU A 43 -8.51 13.70 5.23
C GLU A 43 -9.27 13.02 6.38
N PRO A 44 -9.18 13.51 7.63
CA PRO A 44 -9.98 12.98 8.73
C PRO A 44 -11.47 12.99 8.37
N GLY A 45 -12.04 11.82 8.06
CA GLY A 45 -13.47 11.65 7.78
C GLY A 45 -13.85 11.28 6.34
N SER A 46 -12.92 11.28 5.37
CA SER A 46 -13.20 10.64 4.07
C SER A 46 -13.03 9.12 4.19
N VAL A 47 -13.99 8.36 3.66
CA VAL A 47 -13.95 6.89 3.66
C VAL A 47 -13.60 6.48 2.23
N ALA A 48 -12.33 6.55 1.86
CA ALA A 48 -11.87 5.85 0.66
C ALA A 48 -11.89 4.34 0.98
N GLY A 49 -12.57 3.57 0.13
CA GLY A 49 -13.04 2.21 0.40
C GLY A 49 -11.97 1.12 0.47
N GLY A 50 -11.05 1.21 1.43
CA GLY A 50 -10.14 0.15 1.85
C GLY A 50 -10.60 -0.50 3.17
N SER A 51 -10.10 -1.71 3.44
CA SER A 51 -10.27 -2.34 4.78
C SER A 51 -9.32 -1.75 5.83
N HIS A 52 -8.48 -0.81 5.42
CA HIS A 52 -7.35 -0.29 6.18
C HIS A 52 -7.26 1.22 5.96
N PRO A 53 -6.86 2.02 6.96
CA PRO A 53 -6.54 3.41 6.75
C PRO A 53 -5.48 3.52 5.65
N LEU A 54 -5.75 4.34 4.63
CA LEU A 54 -4.77 4.64 3.60
C LEU A 54 -3.71 5.58 4.22
N GLN A 55 -2.64 4.99 4.72
CA GLN A 55 -1.51 5.73 5.26
C GLN A 55 -0.49 5.89 4.14
N GLY A 56 -0.18 7.14 3.79
CA GLY A 56 1.02 7.42 3.01
C GLY A 56 2.24 6.85 3.73
N PHE A 57 3.22 6.36 2.98
CA PHE A 57 4.42 5.77 3.55
C PHE A 57 5.64 6.65 3.29
N VAL A 58 6.62 6.55 4.18
CA VAL A 58 7.88 7.25 4.01
C VAL A 58 8.69 6.55 2.95
N ALA A 59 8.99 7.29 1.88
CA ALA A 59 9.88 6.79 0.86
C ALA A 59 11.34 6.90 1.27
N ASP A 60 11.99 5.74 1.39
CA ASP A 60 13.39 5.67 1.78
C ASP A 60 14.32 5.56 0.57
N LEU A 61 14.65 6.73 0.02
CA LEU A 61 15.66 6.86 -1.01
C LEU A 61 17.07 6.42 -0.56
N LYS A 62 17.32 6.08 0.72
CA LYS A 62 18.62 5.58 1.18
C LYS A 62 18.83 4.10 0.87
N ARG A 63 17.76 3.34 0.60
CA ARG A 63 17.88 1.92 0.21
C ARG A 63 18.10 1.79 -1.29
N VAL A 64 19.33 2.09 -1.70
CA VAL A 64 19.78 2.00 -3.09
C VAL A 64 20.74 0.83 -3.26
N SER A 65 20.44 -0.06 -4.21
CA SER A 65 21.32 -1.15 -4.61
C SER A 65 21.73 -0.99 -6.07
N ARG A 66 23.00 -1.26 -6.38
CA ARG A 66 23.53 -1.22 -7.74
C ARG A 66 23.76 -2.64 -8.25
N ALA A 67 23.24 -2.94 -9.44
CA ALA A 67 23.47 -4.21 -10.12
C ALA A 67 23.40 -3.99 -11.64
N ASP A 68 24.33 -4.57 -12.39
CA ASP A 68 24.31 -4.64 -13.86
C ASP A 68 24.11 -3.29 -14.58
N GLY A 69 24.79 -2.23 -14.12
CA GLY A 69 24.69 -0.88 -14.71
C GLY A 69 23.35 -0.18 -14.45
N ARG A 70 22.51 -0.76 -13.58
CA ARG A 70 21.24 -0.20 -13.12
C ARG A 70 21.27 0.07 -11.63
N VAL A 71 20.52 1.09 -11.24
CA VAL A 71 20.34 1.51 -9.86
C VAL A 71 18.91 1.19 -9.47
N ARG A 72 18.75 0.29 -8.50
CA ARG A 72 17.47 -0.04 -7.89
C ARG A 72 17.27 0.78 -6.62
N ILE A 73 16.14 1.48 -6.52
CA ILE A 73 15.76 2.35 -5.41
C ILE A 73 14.47 1.80 -4.81
N SER A 74 14.50 1.37 -3.55
CA SER A 74 13.28 0.96 -2.84
C SER A 74 12.56 2.19 -2.31
N LEU A 75 11.26 2.33 -2.59
CA LEU A 75 10.46 3.49 -2.20
C LEU A 75 9.74 3.32 -0.87
N ASN A 76 9.91 2.22 -0.15
CA ASN A 76 9.21 1.99 1.11
C ASN A 76 10.10 1.24 2.10
N ILE A 77 10.12 1.69 3.36
CA ILE A 77 10.76 0.96 4.46
C ILE A 77 9.87 -0.21 4.86
N ASP A 78 8.61 0.11 5.14
CA ASP A 78 7.58 -0.82 5.56
C ASP A 78 6.67 -1.23 4.40
N ALA A 79 6.04 -2.39 4.56
CA ALA A 79 5.10 -2.91 3.57
C ALA A 79 3.92 -1.96 3.36
N VAL A 80 3.53 -1.76 2.10
CA VAL A 80 2.27 -1.08 1.78
C VAL A 80 1.15 -2.10 1.76
N TRP A 81 0.12 -1.87 2.59
CA TRP A 81 -0.96 -2.82 2.79
C TRP A 81 -2.12 -2.57 1.83
N GLU A 82 -2.29 -3.45 0.85
CA GLU A 82 -3.35 -3.33 -0.16
C GLU A 82 -3.98 -4.65 -0.57
N HIS A 83 -5.15 -4.59 -1.20
CA HIS A 83 -5.86 -5.79 -1.63
C HIS A 83 -5.26 -6.50 -2.83
N ASN A 84 -4.69 -5.74 -3.77
CA ASN A 84 -4.06 -6.22 -5.00
C ASN A 84 -3.34 -5.03 -5.67
N VAL A 85 -2.52 -5.33 -6.69
CA VAL A 85 -1.79 -4.30 -7.46
C VAL A 85 -2.68 -3.27 -8.17
N GLY A 86 -3.93 -3.61 -8.52
CA GLY A 86 -4.86 -2.67 -9.15
C GLY A 86 -5.43 -1.66 -8.15
N THR A 87 -5.80 -2.11 -6.95
CA THR A 87 -6.19 -1.20 -5.86
C THR A 87 -5.02 -0.33 -5.44
N PHE A 88 -3.82 -0.89 -5.38
CA PHE A 88 -2.59 -0.13 -5.12
C PHE A 88 -2.39 0.99 -6.16
N TYR A 89 -2.56 0.69 -7.46
CA TYR A 89 -2.45 1.70 -8.51
C TYR A 89 -3.44 2.85 -8.30
N ASN A 90 -4.73 2.53 -8.14
CA ASN A 90 -5.77 3.54 -7.97
C ASN A 90 -5.55 4.42 -6.73
N ASN A 91 -5.00 3.84 -5.65
CA ASN A 91 -4.81 4.56 -4.41
C ASN A 91 -3.55 5.43 -4.43
N TYR A 92 -2.43 4.93 -4.96
CA TYR A 92 -1.12 5.60 -4.78
C TYR A 92 -0.46 6.11 -6.06
N LEU A 93 -0.85 5.60 -7.24
CA LEU A 93 -0.13 5.86 -8.49
C LEU A 93 -0.94 6.60 -9.55
N ASP A 94 -2.28 6.52 -9.54
CA ASP A 94 -3.13 7.04 -10.61
C ASP A 94 -2.92 8.55 -10.83
N ASP A 95 -3.12 9.36 -9.79
CA ASP A 95 -2.91 10.82 -9.84
C ASP A 95 -1.47 11.18 -10.24
N SER A 96 -0.48 10.43 -9.75
CA SER A 96 0.92 10.63 -10.11
C SER A 96 1.19 10.33 -11.57
N PHE A 97 0.60 9.27 -12.11
CA PHE A 97 0.79 8.84 -13.50
C PHE A 97 0.09 9.79 -14.46
N ASP A 98 -1.10 10.27 -14.11
CA ASP A 98 -1.80 11.32 -14.86
C ASP A 98 -0.97 12.60 -14.91
N ALA A 99 -0.51 13.08 -13.76
CA ALA A 99 0.33 14.28 -13.67
C ALA A 99 1.66 14.14 -14.44
N LEU A 100 2.25 12.95 -14.48
CA LEU A 100 3.46 12.68 -15.26
C LEU A 100 3.18 12.58 -16.75
N THR A 101 2.03 12.03 -17.14
CA THR A 101 1.59 11.94 -18.53
C THR A 101 1.35 13.33 -19.11
N GLU A 102 0.71 14.24 -18.36
CA GLU A 102 0.58 15.66 -18.72
C GLU A 102 1.94 16.35 -18.92
N ARG A 103 2.98 15.90 -18.20
CA ARG A 103 4.36 16.36 -18.34
C ARG A 103 5.14 15.66 -19.45
N GLY A 104 4.49 14.81 -20.26
CA GLY A 104 5.10 14.15 -21.42
C GLY A 104 5.82 12.83 -21.12
N TRP A 105 5.57 12.22 -19.95
CA TRP A 105 5.97 10.84 -19.71
C TRP A 105 5.03 9.86 -20.40
N SER A 106 5.58 8.77 -20.93
CA SER A 106 4.81 7.66 -21.47
C SER A 106 4.97 6.44 -20.58
N PHE A 107 3.88 5.73 -20.34
CA PHE A 107 3.86 4.54 -19.48
C PHE A 107 3.44 3.31 -20.29
N ASN A 108 4.17 2.21 -20.12
CA ASN A 108 3.84 0.92 -20.70
C ASN A 108 3.90 -0.17 -19.63
N ILE A 109 3.02 -1.16 -19.67
CA ILE A 109 3.10 -2.32 -18.79
C ILE A 109 4.05 -3.35 -19.43
N ILE A 110 5.17 -3.66 -18.77
CA ILE A 110 6.12 -4.68 -19.23
C ILE A 110 5.68 -6.06 -18.74
N GLU A 111 5.21 -6.13 -17.51
CA GLU A 111 4.84 -7.39 -16.86
C GLU A 111 3.62 -7.16 -15.98
N ASP A 112 2.60 -8.00 -16.15
CA ASP A 112 1.41 -8.04 -15.32
C ASP A 112 1.24 -9.47 -14.76
N LYS A 113 1.32 -9.58 -13.44
CA LYS A 113 1.10 -10.79 -12.65
C LYS A 113 0.02 -10.52 -11.60
N PHE A 114 -1.11 -9.96 -12.01
CA PHE A 114 -2.26 -9.77 -11.15
C PHE A 114 -2.63 -11.06 -10.39
N PRO A 115 -2.93 -11.00 -9.07
CA PRO A 115 -3.03 -9.80 -8.22
C PRO A 115 -1.72 -9.39 -7.51
N ASP A 116 -0.61 -10.08 -7.76
CA ASP A 116 0.56 -10.11 -6.88
C ASP A 116 1.73 -9.23 -7.36
N ALA A 117 1.87 -8.95 -8.64
CA ALA A 117 2.91 -8.04 -9.12
C ALA A 117 2.53 -7.34 -10.43
N ILE A 118 3.08 -6.14 -10.63
CA ILE A 118 3.00 -5.39 -11.89
C ILE A 118 4.27 -4.56 -12.07
N THR A 119 4.75 -4.44 -13.30
CA THR A 119 5.90 -3.61 -13.65
C THR A 119 5.56 -2.68 -14.81
N TYR A 120 5.75 -1.38 -14.58
CA TYR A 120 5.58 -0.33 -15.55
C TYR A 120 6.94 0.15 -16.07
N GLU A 121 7.00 0.56 -17.32
CA GLU A 121 8.09 1.31 -17.92
C GLU A 121 7.62 2.73 -18.19
N ALA A 122 8.24 3.69 -17.51
CA ALA A 122 8.06 5.10 -17.79
C ALA A 122 9.21 5.57 -18.68
N SER A 123 8.91 6.31 -19.75
CA SER A 123 9.93 6.87 -20.63
C SER A 123 9.67 8.32 -21.02
N LYS A 124 10.74 9.13 -21.00
CA LYS A 124 10.76 10.53 -21.45
C LYS A 124 12.19 10.95 -21.78
N ASP A 125 12.40 11.62 -22.91
CA ASP A 125 13.70 12.19 -23.32
C ASP A 125 14.87 11.18 -23.30
N GLY A 126 14.59 9.91 -23.63
CA GLY A 126 15.56 8.81 -23.59
C GLY A 126 15.89 8.28 -22.19
N CYS A 127 15.29 8.84 -21.14
CA CYS A 127 15.33 8.29 -19.78
C CYS A 127 14.24 7.23 -19.61
N THR A 128 14.64 6.03 -19.19
CA THR A 128 13.72 4.92 -18.90
C THR A 128 13.77 4.56 -17.42
N VAL A 129 12.59 4.49 -16.80
CA VAL A 129 12.42 4.10 -15.39
C VAL A 129 11.49 2.91 -15.33
N ARG A 130 11.90 1.82 -14.68
CA ARG A 130 11.02 0.69 -14.39
C ARG A 130 10.47 0.82 -12.99
N ILE A 131 9.15 0.82 -12.86
CA ILE A 131 8.44 0.87 -11.59
C ILE A 131 7.88 -0.53 -11.34
N SER A 132 8.42 -1.24 -10.36
CA SER A 132 7.95 -2.57 -9.98
C SER A 132 7.22 -2.51 -8.65
N VAL A 133 5.97 -2.99 -8.65
CA VAL A 133 5.17 -3.24 -7.45
C VAL A 133 5.07 -4.75 -7.29
N GLN A 134 5.57 -5.27 -6.17
CA GLN A 134 5.64 -6.71 -5.93
C GLN A 134 5.12 -7.06 -4.55
N LYS A 135 4.29 -8.10 -4.46
CA LYS A 135 3.82 -8.63 -3.20
C LYS A 135 4.99 -9.10 -2.34
N ARG A 136 5.09 -8.55 -1.14
CA ARG A 136 6.06 -8.93 -0.13
C ARG A 136 5.57 -10.20 0.58
N ASP A 137 6.40 -11.23 0.59
CA ASP A 137 6.21 -12.40 1.44
C ASP A 137 6.68 -12.08 2.87
N LEU A 138 5.72 -11.75 3.73
CA LEU A 138 5.97 -11.40 5.12
C LEU A 138 6.22 -12.60 6.03
N LYS A 139 5.96 -13.84 5.55
CA LYS A 139 6.11 -15.09 6.32
C LYS A 139 5.49 -15.06 7.73
N TYR A 140 4.45 -14.27 7.93
CA TYR A 140 3.79 -14.19 9.25
C TYR A 140 3.20 -15.56 9.62
N PRO A 141 3.38 -16.00 10.89
CA PRO A 141 2.82 -17.26 11.35
C PRO A 141 1.29 -17.21 11.28
N GLN A 142 0.72 -18.13 10.51
CA GLN A 142 -0.73 -18.22 10.36
C GLN A 142 -1.37 -18.87 11.59
N ASN A 143 -2.50 -18.32 12.03
CA ASN A 143 -3.27 -18.85 13.16
C ASN A 143 -4.04 -20.13 12.77
N LYS A 144 -3.32 -21.25 12.69
CA LYS A 144 -3.89 -22.56 12.29
C LYS A 144 -5.03 -23.05 13.18
N LYS A 145 -5.08 -22.61 14.44
CA LYS A 145 -6.09 -23.01 15.43
C LYS A 145 -7.30 -22.08 15.44
N SER A 146 -7.28 -20.99 14.65
CA SER A 146 -8.34 -19.97 14.60
C SER A 146 -8.70 -19.39 15.97
N TYR A 147 -7.73 -19.29 16.88
CA TYR A 147 -7.94 -18.63 18.17
C TYR A 147 -7.98 -17.12 17.98
N LEU A 148 -9.14 -16.52 18.20
CA LEU A 148 -9.30 -15.09 18.06
C LEU A 148 -9.00 -14.39 19.39
N PRO A 149 -8.28 -13.26 19.38
CA PRO A 149 -7.95 -12.54 20.60
C PRO A 149 -9.22 -11.97 21.25
N GLN A 150 -9.23 -11.94 22.58
CA GLN A 150 -10.25 -11.26 23.38
C GLN A 150 -9.58 -10.22 24.27
N VAL A 151 -10.29 -9.14 24.57
CA VAL A 151 -9.80 -8.08 25.45
C VAL A 151 -10.60 -8.10 26.75
N ASP A 152 -9.94 -8.30 27.88
CA ASP A 152 -10.53 -8.13 29.22
C ASP A 152 -10.28 -6.69 29.67
N TYR A 153 -11.27 -5.81 29.49
CA TYR A 153 -11.20 -4.41 29.92
C TYR A 153 -11.11 -4.26 31.44
N GLY A 154 -11.49 -5.28 32.21
CA GLY A 154 -11.27 -5.30 33.66
C GLY A 154 -9.81 -5.58 34.06
N ARG A 155 -8.93 -5.89 33.10
CA ARG A 155 -7.47 -6.06 33.29
C ARG A 155 -6.64 -5.13 32.40
N CYS A 156 -7.24 -4.57 31.37
CA CYS A 156 -6.59 -3.62 30.47
C CYS A 156 -6.14 -2.37 31.25
N VAL A 157 -4.91 -1.93 31.01
CA VAL A 157 -4.37 -0.68 31.57
C VAL A 157 -4.35 0.45 30.53
N PHE A 158 -4.99 0.24 29.37
CA PHE A 158 -5.14 1.21 28.29
C PHE A 158 -3.82 1.81 27.78
N CYS A 159 -2.74 1.03 27.79
CA CYS A 159 -1.41 1.51 27.38
C CYS A 159 -1.22 1.63 25.85
N GLY A 160 -2.10 1.07 25.03
CA GLY A 160 -1.99 1.11 23.57
C GLY A 160 -0.99 0.12 22.94
N PHE A 161 -0.20 -0.62 23.72
CA PHE A 161 0.82 -1.52 23.14
C PHE A 161 0.28 -2.61 22.22
N CYS A 162 -0.98 -3.03 22.38
CA CYS A 162 -1.60 -3.97 21.46
C CYS A 162 -1.87 -3.36 20.07
N VAL A 163 -2.15 -2.06 20.01
CA VAL A 163 -2.33 -1.30 18.75
C VAL A 163 -0.99 -1.16 18.06
N ASP A 164 0.03 -0.71 18.78
CA ASP A 164 1.39 -0.52 18.22
C ASP A 164 2.03 -1.84 17.77
N ALA A 165 1.78 -2.93 18.50
CA ALA A 165 2.32 -4.25 18.16
C ALA A 165 1.58 -4.91 16.99
N CYS A 166 0.42 -4.39 16.56
CA CYS A 166 -0.35 -5.00 15.49
C CYS A 166 0.27 -4.65 14.12
N PRO A 167 0.89 -5.60 13.39
CA PRO A 167 1.55 -5.30 12.13
C PRO A 167 0.55 -4.98 10.99
N PHE A 168 -0.73 -5.26 11.21
CA PHE A 168 -1.82 -5.08 10.25
C PHE A 168 -2.76 -3.92 10.64
N TYR A 169 -2.39 -3.14 11.66
CA TYR A 169 -3.21 -2.07 12.25
C TYR A 169 -4.70 -2.43 12.40
N ALA A 170 -4.97 -3.68 12.82
CA ALA A 170 -6.32 -4.20 12.95
C ALA A 170 -7.02 -3.74 14.25
N LEU A 171 -6.27 -3.15 15.17
CA LEU A 171 -6.75 -2.58 16.41
C LEU A 171 -6.45 -1.08 16.40
N GLU A 172 -7.38 -0.29 16.92
CA GLU A 172 -7.19 1.14 17.16
C GLU A 172 -7.71 1.51 18.55
N MET A 173 -7.17 2.59 19.12
CA MET A 173 -7.73 3.17 20.34
C MET A 173 -8.88 4.09 19.95
N THR A 174 -10.07 3.85 20.48
CA THR A 174 -11.22 4.73 20.28
C THR A 174 -11.31 5.78 21.38
N PRO A 175 -12.00 6.90 21.16
CA PRO A 175 -12.30 7.89 22.20
C PRO A 175 -13.39 7.42 23.18
N ASP A 176 -13.93 6.20 23.03
CA ASP A 176 -14.99 5.69 23.90
C ASP A 176 -14.46 5.44 25.32
N VAL A 177 -15.03 6.15 26.29
CA VAL A 177 -14.63 6.05 27.70
C VAL A 177 -15.69 5.36 28.56
N GLU A 178 -16.93 5.22 28.06
CA GLU A 178 -18.08 4.71 28.81
C GLU A 178 -18.19 3.18 28.74
N LEU A 179 -17.14 2.47 29.21
CA LEU A 179 -17.04 1.00 29.15
C LEU A 179 -17.55 0.29 30.42
N SER A 180 -18.33 0.98 31.26
CA SER A 180 -18.80 0.42 32.53
C SER A 180 -19.73 -0.77 32.32
N SER A 181 -19.59 -1.82 33.13
CA SER A 181 -20.44 -3.00 33.08
C SER A 181 -20.87 -3.44 34.48
N ILE A 182 -22.04 -4.06 34.56
CA ILE A 182 -22.64 -4.56 35.81
C ILE A 182 -22.01 -5.91 36.22
N SER A 183 -21.33 -6.59 35.30
CA SER A 183 -20.70 -7.89 35.56
C SER A 183 -19.27 -7.94 35.01
N ARG A 184 -18.41 -8.77 35.62
CA ARG A 184 -17.04 -8.98 35.13
C ARG A 184 -17.03 -9.52 33.69
N GLN A 185 -17.94 -10.45 33.38
CA GLN A 185 -18.05 -11.02 32.04
C GLN A 185 -18.42 -9.97 30.99
N GLY A 186 -19.18 -8.94 31.37
CA GLY A 186 -19.50 -7.83 30.49
C GLY A 186 -18.33 -6.89 30.16
N LEU A 187 -17.17 -7.07 30.79
CA LEU A 187 -15.91 -6.38 30.44
C LEU A 187 -15.00 -7.21 29.53
N VAL A 188 -15.38 -8.45 29.18
CA VAL A 188 -14.59 -9.33 28.31
C VAL A 188 -15.15 -9.27 26.89
N TYR A 189 -14.46 -8.57 26.01
CA TYR A 189 -14.91 -8.31 24.66
C TYR A 189 -14.27 -9.32 23.71
N ASN A 190 -15.11 -9.89 22.86
CA ASN A 190 -14.68 -10.78 21.79
C ASN A 190 -14.47 -9.98 20.49
N PRO A 191 -13.84 -10.57 19.45
CA PRO A 191 -13.58 -9.86 18.20
C PRO A 191 -14.83 -9.29 17.53
N PHE A 192 -16.00 -9.92 17.69
CA PHE A 192 -17.25 -9.42 17.12
C PHE A 192 -17.76 -8.19 17.85
N MET A 193 -17.51 -8.09 19.16
CA MET A 193 -17.83 -6.89 19.96
C MET A 193 -16.83 -5.75 19.72
N LEU A 194 -15.57 -6.08 19.40
CA LEU A 194 -14.52 -5.10 19.08
C LEU A 194 -14.58 -4.62 17.62
N ALA A 195 -15.24 -5.37 16.73
CA ALA A 195 -15.29 -5.04 15.32
C ALA A 195 -16.03 -3.71 15.10
N GLY A 196 -15.37 -2.77 14.42
CA GLY A 196 -16.00 -1.54 13.95
C GLY A 196 -17.15 -1.80 12.98
N LYS A 197 -17.92 -0.76 12.69
CA LYS A 197 -19.01 -0.82 11.70
C LYS A 197 -18.45 -1.37 10.39
N LYS A 198 -19.03 -2.45 9.88
CA LYS A 198 -18.59 -3.06 8.61
C LYS A 198 -18.54 -1.99 7.54
N VAL A 199 -17.33 -1.63 7.12
CA VAL A 199 -17.13 -0.91 5.88
C VAL A 199 -17.50 -1.88 4.77
N SER A 200 -18.37 -1.46 3.85
CA SER A 200 -18.64 -2.21 2.63
C SER A 200 -17.41 -2.15 1.73
N THR A 201 -16.34 -2.84 2.10
CA THR A 201 -15.31 -3.18 1.14
C THR A 201 -15.92 -4.28 0.30
N ASN A 202 -16.06 -4.05 -1.02
CA ASN A 202 -16.35 -5.14 -1.93
C ASN A 202 -15.37 -6.27 -1.59
N PRO A 203 -15.83 -7.51 -1.38
CA PRO A 203 -14.90 -8.61 -1.21
C PRO A 203 -13.92 -8.55 -2.38
N PRO A 204 -12.61 -8.78 -2.17
CA PRO A 204 -11.69 -8.91 -3.29
C PRO A 204 -12.36 -9.92 -4.20
N SER A 205 -12.70 -9.47 -5.40
CA SER A 205 -13.50 -10.25 -6.30
C SER A 205 -12.65 -11.42 -6.78
N THR A 206 -12.66 -12.49 -6.01
CA THR A 206 -12.22 -13.82 -6.45
C THR A 206 -13.26 -14.43 -7.38
N ASN A 207 -14.24 -13.66 -7.86
CA ASN A 207 -15.09 -14.10 -8.93
C ASN A 207 -14.26 -14.07 -10.22
N PRO A 208 -14.10 -15.20 -10.95
CA PRO A 208 -13.35 -15.25 -12.20
C PRO A 208 -13.77 -14.19 -13.22
N ILE A 209 -15.00 -13.69 -13.13
CA ILE A 209 -15.53 -12.59 -13.93
C ILE A 209 -14.76 -11.28 -13.71
N ASP A 210 -14.41 -10.92 -12.47
CA ASP A 210 -13.68 -9.69 -12.18
C ASP A 210 -12.18 -9.80 -12.51
N ALA A 211 -11.61 -11.00 -12.46
CA ALA A 211 -10.29 -11.27 -13.03
C ALA A 211 -10.28 -11.11 -14.55
N ILE A 212 -11.35 -11.57 -15.22
CA ILE A 212 -11.57 -11.38 -16.66
C ILE A 212 -11.79 -9.89 -16.98
N TYR A 213 -12.57 -9.16 -16.20
CA TYR A 213 -12.81 -7.72 -16.41
C TYR A 213 -11.60 -6.85 -16.05
N GLY A 214 -10.81 -7.23 -15.05
CA GLY A 214 -9.51 -6.61 -14.77
C GLY A 214 -8.54 -6.78 -15.94
N TRP A 215 -8.42 -8.00 -16.46
CA TRP A 215 -7.67 -8.29 -17.68
C TRP A 215 -8.21 -7.54 -18.92
N LEU A 216 -9.54 -7.45 -19.08
CA LEU A 216 -10.18 -6.71 -20.18
C LEU A 216 -9.96 -5.20 -20.07
N ARG A 217 -10.05 -4.62 -18.87
CA ARG A 217 -9.76 -3.19 -18.65
C ARG A 217 -8.30 -2.85 -18.94
N ALA A 218 -7.36 -3.70 -18.52
CA ALA A 218 -5.95 -3.54 -18.83
C ALA A 218 -5.66 -3.65 -20.35
N LYS A 219 -6.47 -4.43 -21.09
CA LYS A 219 -6.30 -4.65 -22.54
C LYS A 219 -7.05 -3.67 -23.43
N LEU A 220 -8.10 -3.03 -22.91
CA LEU A 220 -8.98 -2.11 -23.65
C LEU A 220 -8.71 -0.64 -23.39
N GLY A 221 -7.57 -0.28 -22.78
CA GLY A 221 -7.15 1.10 -22.51
C GLY A 221 -7.55 2.09 -23.61
N GLN A 222 -8.67 2.75 -23.36
CA GLN A 222 -8.99 4.11 -23.78
C GLN A 222 -9.02 4.95 -22.51
#